data_AF-A0A1H7YQ12-F1
#
_entry.id   AF-A0A1H7YQ12-F1
#
_cell.length_a   1.000
_cell.length_b   1.000
_cell.length_c   1.000
_cell.angle_alpha   90.00
_cell.angle_beta   90.00
_cell.angle_gamma   90.00
#
_symmetry.space_group_name_H-M   'P 1'
#
loop_
_entity.id
_entity.type
_entity.pdbx_description
1 polymer ?
#
loop_
_entity_poly.entity_id
_entity_poly.type
_entity_poly.pdbx_seq_one_letter_code
_entity_poly.pdbx_strand_id
1 'polypeptide(L)'
;MFHHSSSILRRAAVRKLTQAVAWGGAAALAVGAPVALAGSAHAASAKGTTVSYAMTCIPPSISGLPPQHGTAQAEITLSDTTPTAGETVTVTYDVIAAAAGNPSTFTIPANSVSATGTVTLAGAVTTPVSVANSAVPNPAIAPGGAFPEFQMTGTFVSPASGTINFSPDGMTISVAGTNTVCTVDTEPAPVSNSATATIPNNRKLSDTPNQGPVGTKVSVTGSGYTAGATVTVAGFAGTSGTGDLTQVTADASGNISGTLTVNAPTTTGIIAFEGSTYTPATASAPAPFTVTATVKPGDLQQTLNSTVLSGTLSMTQAGTAVTMTPVPFGTGGASTGTLNTVTVQDYRGGSTGWSLTASNTNFTGPGTASLPASALSWSPTCTTTTGSPSTCAPGSAGVVGATGATLASTPAANLTGGQFAAGAGLTLTVPAFTAPGAYSSTLTLTLA
;
A
#
# COMPACT_ATOMS: atom_id res chain seq x y z
N MET A 1 -39.98 22.59 -82.38
CA MET A 1 -40.51 21.27 -82.01
C MET A 1 -39.33 20.44 -81.48
N PHE A 2 -39.48 19.80 -80.30
CA PHE A 2 -38.59 18.74 -79.78
C PHE A 2 -37.14 19.18 -79.39
N HIS A 3 -36.92 19.88 -78.27
CA HIS A 3 -36.57 19.38 -76.90
C HIS A 3 -35.40 18.37 -76.86
N HIS A 4 -34.14 18.84 -76.99
CA HIS A 4 -33.20 19.41 -75.99
C HIS A 4 -32.40 18.33 -75.22
N SER A 5 -31.14 18.06 -75.61
CA SER A 5 -29.91 18.85 -75.34
C SER A 5 -29.39 18.57 -73.93
N SER A 6 -28.11 18.35 -73.61
CA SER A 6 -26.83 18.54 -74.30
C SER A 6 -25.78 17.95 -73.32
N SER A 7 -24.91 17.03 -73.74
CA SER A 7 -23.53 17.26 -74.20
C SER A 7 -22.56 17.83 -73.15
N ILE A 8 -21.34 17.27 -73.10
CA ILE A 8 -20.03 17.94 -73.06
C ILE A 8 -19.02 17.31 -72.07
N LEU A 9 -18.03 16.68 -72.71
CA LEU A 9 -16.65 16.50 -72.28
C LEU A 9 -16.04 17.72 -71.56
N ARG A 10 -15.20 17.49 -70.55
CA ARG A 10 -13.95 18.25 -70.40
C ARG A 10 -12.75 17.34 -70.11
N ARG A 11 -11.86 17.28 -71.11
CA ARG A 11 -10.39 17.11 -70.98
C ARG A 11 -9.86 18.32 -70.18
N ALA A 12 -8.65 18.42 -69.63
CA ALA A 12 -7.33 17.81 -69.79
C ALA A 12 -6.56 18.14 -68.48
N ALA A 13 -5.49 17.43 -68.09
CA ALA A 13 -4.09 17.80 -68.36
C ALA A 13 -3.26 17.28 -67.16
N VAL A 14 -1.97 16.91 -67.17
CA VAL A 14 -0.89 16.85 -68.16
C VAL A 14 0.27 16.08 -67.47
N ARG A 15 0.99 15.27 -68.26
CA ARG A 15 2.42 14.86 -68.21
C ARG A 15 3.16 14.59 -66.88
N LYS A 16 3.73 13.37 -66.84
CA LYS A 16 5.18 13.04 -66.80
C LYS A 16 6.05 13.87 -65.84
N LEU A 17 6.77 13.22 -64.94
CA LEU A 17 8.17 12.79 -65.11
C LEU A 17 8.77 12.42 -63.73
N THR A 18 9.33 11.20 -63.67
CA THR A 18 10.61 10.82 -63.05
C THR A 18 10.99 11.24 -61.62
N GLN A 19 11.58 10.24 -60.94
CA GLN A 19 12.73 10.22 -60.01
C GLN A 19 12.31 9.58 -58.67
N ALA A 20 12.51 8.28 -58.45
CA ALA A 20 13.79 7.61 -58.22
C ALA A 20 14.62 8.31 -57.13
N VAL A 21 14.51 7.86 -55.88
CA VAL A 21 15.65 7.73 -54.97
C VAL A 21 15.37 6.52 -54.07
N ALA A 22 16.35 5.62 -54.03
CA ALA A 22 16.44 4.50 -53.10
C ALA A 22 16.49 5.00 -51.64
N TRP A 23 16.72 4.09 -50.71
CA TRP A 23 17.63 4.21 -49.55
C TRP A 23 17.12 3.21 -48.53
N GLY A 24 17.84 2.10 -48.45
CA GLY A 24 17.81 1.24 -47.28
C GLY A 24 18.25 2.02 -46.06
N GLY A 25 17.73 1.61 -44.92
CA GLY A 25 18.07 2.20 -43.64
C GLY A 25 17.58 1.28 -42.55
N ALA A 26 18.36 0.24 -42.28
CA ALA A 26 18.27 -0.53 -41.05
C ALA A 26 18.41 0.44 -39.87
N ALA A 27 17.30 0.69 -39.17
CA ALA A 27 17.32 1.39 -37.89
C ALA A 27 17.39 0.35 -36.78
N ALA A 28 18.61 0.04 -36.36
CA ALA A 28 18.90 -0.58 -35.09
C ALA A 28 18.44 0.37 -33.97
N LEU A 29 17.31 0.05 -33.34
CA LEU A 29 16.90 0.65 -32.07
C LEU A 29 17.51 -0.15 -30.93
N ALA A 30 18.74 0.22 -30.58
CA ALA A 30 19.30 -0.08 -29.27
C ALA A 30 18.55 0.77 -28.23
N VAL A 31 17.61 0.16 -27.53
CA VAL A 31 17.08 0.69 -26.27
C VAL A 31 17.71 -0.12 -25.15
N GLY A 32 18.84 0.37 -24.67
CA GLY A 32 19.35 0.02 -23.35
C GLY A 32 18.42 0.63 -22.31
N ALA A 33 17.46 -0.15 -21.84
CA ALA A 33 16.83 0.08 -20.55
C ALA A 33 17.57 -0.79 -19.52
N PRO A 34 17.92 -0.25 -18.34
CA PRO A 34 18.56 -1.05 -17.32
C PRO A 34 17.62 -2.19 -16.95
N VAL A 35 18.15 -3.41 -16.97
CA VAL A 35 17.56 -4.53 -16.23
C VAL A 35 17.57 -4.08 -14.78
N ALA A 36 16.45 -3.52 -14.30
CA ALA A 36 16.15 -3.55 -12.90
C ALA A 36 16.02 -5.04 -12.58
N LEU A 37 17.12 -5.65 -12.11
CA LEU A 37 17.00 -6.84 -11.29
C LEU A 37 15.97 -6.46 -10.23
N ALA A 38 14.82 -7.14 -10.25
CA ALA A 38 13.99 -7.23 -9.07
C ALA A 38 14.90 -7.84 -8.01
N GLY A 39 15.61 -6.99 -7.27
CA GLY A 39 16.24 -7.39 -6.04
C GLY A 39 15.12 -7.99 -5.23
N SER A 40 15.24 -9.27 -4.91
CA SER A 40 14.57 -9.82 -3.74
C SER A 40 14.74 -8.76 -2.66
N ALA A 41 13.62 -8.28 -2.12
CA ALA A 41 13.64 -7.48 -0.92
C ALA A 41 14.26 -8.38 0.15
N HIS A 42 15.59 -8.36 0.27
CA HIS A 42 16.28 -9.01 1.35
C HIS A 42 15.78 -8.28 2.58
N ALA A 43 15.06 -8.99 3.44
CA ALA A 43 14.64 -8.46 4.71
C ALA A 43 15.90 -7.91 5.39
N ALA A 44 15.85 -6.66 5.86
CA ALA A 44 16.97 -6.05 6.56
C ALA A 44 17.38 -6.94 7.74
N SER A 45 18.68 -6.97 8.06
CA SER A 45 19.21 -7.71 9.21
C SER A 45 18.33 -7.53 10.45
N ALA A 46 17.93 -8.64 11.06
CA ALA A 46 16.97 -8.66 12.16
C ALA A 46 17.67 -9.07 13.46
N LYS A 47 17.70 -8.13 14.42
CA LYS A 47 18.18 -8.37 15.78
C LYS A 47 17.23 -9.32 16.52
N GLY A 48 17.82 -10.23 17.29
CA GLY A 48 17.09 -11.11 18.18
C GLY A 48 16.67 -10.43 19.48
N THR A 49 16.33 -11.25 20.48
CA THR A 49 16.15 -10.81 21.86
C THR A 49 17.44 -11.08 22.62
N THR A 50 17.87 -10.13 23.45
CA THR A 50 18.94 -10.36 24.42
C THR A 50 18.51 -11.42 25.44
N VAL A 51 19.28 -12.49 25.56
CA VAL A 51 19.02 -13.60 26.49
C VAL A 51 20.14 -13.71 27.51
N SER A 52 19.76 -14.05 28.75
CA SER A 52 20.68 -14.30 29.86
C SER A 52 20.77 -15.80 30.14
N TYR A 53 21.97 -16.33 30.30
CA TYR A 53 22.22 -17.75 30.55
C TYR A 53 23.51 -17.96 31.36
N ALA A 54 23.52 -18.99 32.21
CA ALA A 54 24.67 -19.32 33.04
C ALA A 54 25.71 -20.11 32.24
N MET A 55 26.99 -19.80 32.47
CA MET A 55 28.12 -20.49 31.86
C MET A 55 29.21 -20.78 32.87
N THR A 56 29.93 -21.85 32.60
CA THR A 56 31.19 -22.21 33.27
C THR A 56 32.34 -22.05 32.28
N CYS A 57 33.25 -21.13 32.56
CA CYS A 57 34.47 -20.88 31.80
C CYS A 57 35.68 -21.50 32.50
N ILE A 58 36.36 -22.43 31.82
CA ILE A 58 37.56 -23.12 32.30
C ILE A 58 38.79 -22.43 31.70
N PRO A 59 39.60 -21.71 32.51
CA PRO A 59 40.85 -21.12 32.05
C PRO A 59 41.85 -22.19 31.59
N PRO A 60 42.86 -21.83 30.79
CA PRO A 60 43.91 -22.76 30.38
C PRO A 60 44.63 -23.34 31.61
N SER A 61 44.92 -24.64 31.62
CA SER A 61 45.49 -25.34 32.79
C SER A 61 46.80 -24.72 33.32
N ILE A 62 47.61 -24.14 32.43
CA ILE A 62 48.86 -23.45 32.80
C ILE A 62 48.64 -22.22 33.70
N SER A 63 47.42 -21.67 33.74
CA SER A 63 47.08 -20.53 34.60
C SER A 63 46.85 -20.91 36.06
N GLY A 64 46.58 -22.19 36.36
CA GLY A 64 46.25 -22.65 37.71
C GLY A 64 44.97 -22.04 38.31
N LEU A 65 44.14 -21.39 37.49
CA LEU A 65 42.90 -20.73 37.93
C LEU A 65 41.75 -21.74 38.01
N PRO A 66 40.86 -21.62 39.00
CA PRO A 66 39.66 -22.45 39.07
C PRO A 66 38.68 -22.13 37.93
N PRO A 67 37.72 -23.01 37.64
CA PRO A 67 36.58 -22.69 36.79
C PRO A 67 35.86 -21.43 37.26
N GLN A 68 35.45 -20.60 36.32
CA GLN A 68 34.73 -19.36 36.54
C GLN A 68 33.26 -19.56 36.20
N HIS A 69 32.37 -19.31 37.15
CA HIS A 69 30.93 -19.41 36.95
C HIS A 69 30.33 -18.01 36.88
N GLY A 70 29.41 -17.80 35.94
CA GLY A 70 28.64 -16.56 35.91
C GLY A 70 27.60 -16.52 34.82
N THR A 71 26.95 -15.37 34.69
CA THR A 71 25.84 -15.16 33.76
C THR A 71 26.32 -14.36 32.56
N ALA A 72 26.21 -14.95 31.37
CA ALA A 72 26.41 -14.25 30.11
C ALA A 72 25.10 -13.63 29.61
N GLN A 73 25.22 -12.56 28.83
CA GLN A 73 24.13 -11.98 28.04
C GLN A 73 24.53 -11.92 26.57
N ALA A 74 23.63 -12.38 25.69
CA ALA A 74 23.89 -12.40 24.26
C ALA A 74 22.66 -12.12 23.43
N GLU A 75 22.87 -11.66 22.21
CA GLU A 75 21.87 -11.50 21.16
C GLU A 75 22.35 -12.19 19.88
N ILE A 76 21.45 -12.85 19.17
CA ILE A 76 21.73 -13.41 17.85
C ILE A 76 21.04 -12.54 16.81
N THR A 77 21.82 -11.98 15.90
CA THR A 77 21.33 -11.21 14.75
C THR A 77 21.44 -12.07 13.49
N LEU A 78 20.38 -12.08 12.69
CA LEU A 78 20.34 -12.81 11.41
C LEU A 78 20.30 -11.82 10.25
N SER A 79 21.00 -12.12 9.16
CA SER A 79 20.94 -11.30 7.95
C SER A 79 19.59 -11.40 7.21
N ASP A 80 18.89 -12.53 7.35
CA ASP A 80 17.52 -12.72 6.87
C ASP A 80 16.76 -13.68 7.82
N THR A 81 15.53 -13.32 8.20
CA THR A 81 14.63 -14.17 9.03
C THR A 81 13.61 -14.95 8.20
N THR A 82 13.55 -14.70 6.91
CA THR A 82 12.69 -15.35 5.93
C THR A 82 13.47 -15.89 4.72
N PRO A 83 14.63 -16.53 4.92
CA PRO A 83 15.52 -16.92 3.83
C PRO A 83 14.82 -17.91 2.89
N THR A 84 15.17 -17.83 1.62
CA THR A 84 14.75 -18.82 0.63
C THR A 84 15.54 -20.12 0.76
N ALA A 85 14.99 -21.23 0.26
CA ALA A 85 15.66 -22.53 0.29
C ALA A 85 17.05 -22.48 -0.38
N GLY A 86 18.09 -22.93 0.33
CA GLY A 86 19.48 -22.93 -0.16
C GLY A 86 20.20 -21.58 -0.05
N GLU A 87 19.53 -20.54 0.49
CA GLU A 87 20.14 -19.24 0.74
C GLU A 87 21.14 -19.31 1.91
N THR A 88 22.29 -18.64 1.77
CA THR A 88 23.27 -18.52 2.84
C THR A 88 22.89 -17.35 3.74
N VAL A 89 22.60 -17.64 5.01
CA VAL A 89 22.29 -16.64 6.02
C VAL A 89 23.51 -16.42 6.92
N THR A 90 23.85 -15.16 7.15
CA THR A 90 24.87 -14.77 8.14
C THR A 90 24.24 -14.73 9.53
N VAL A 91 24.90 -15.40 10.46
CA VAL A 91 24.56 -15.42 11.89
C VAL A 91 25.60 -14.61 12.62
N THR A 92 25.18 -13.55 13.28
CA THR A 92 26.02 -12.76 14.18
C THR A 92 25.64 -13.08 15.62
N TYR A 93 26.61 -13.57 16.39
CA TYR A 93 26.49 -13.81 17.81
C TYR A 93 27.14 -12.63 18.54
N ASP A 94 26.30 -11.76 19.08
CA ASP A 94 26.68 -10.60 19.87
C ASP A 94 26.76 -10.98 21.35
N VAL A 95 27.96 -10.97 21.93
CA VAL A 95 28.18 -11.12 23.37
C VAL A 95 28.14 -9.74 24.01
N ILE A 96 27.04 -9.46 24.71
CA ILE A 96 26.74 -8.18 25.37
C ILE A 96 27.37 -8.14 26.77
N ALA A 97 27.38 -9.28 27.47
CA ALA A 97 28.10 -9.41 28.72
C ALA A 97 28.71 -10.81 28.83
N ALA A 98 30.02 -10.87 29.08
CA ALA A 98 30.71 -12.13 29.35
C ALA A 98 30.36 -12.66 30.75
N ALA A 99 30.36 -13.99 30.90
CA ALA A 99 30.05 -14.65 32.17
C ALA A 99 31.04 -14.30 33.31
N ALA A 100 32.27 -13.95 32.98
CA ALA A 100 33.28 -13.52 33.93
C ALA A 100 34.19 -12.43 33.33
N GLY A 101 34.78 -11.61 34.19
CA GLY A 101 35.87 -10.69 33.83
C GLY A 101 37.21 -11.42 33.68
N ASN A 102 38.30 -10.67 33.55
CA ASN A 102 39.66 -11.20 33.51
C ASN A 102 40.02 -11.85 34.87
N PRO A 103 40.13 -13.19 34.96
CA PRO A 103 40.37 -13.87 36.22
C PRO A 103 41.87 -13.93 36.59
N SER A 104 42.74 -13.42 35.72
CA SER A 104 44.19 -13.46 35.91
C SER A 104 44.71 -12.26 36.71
N THR A 105 45.96 -12.38 37.16
CA THR A 105 46.69 -11.30 37.85
C THR A 105 47.42 -10.35 36.88
N PHE A 106 47.35 -10.59 35.57
CA PHE A 106 47.97 -9.75 34.56
C PHE A 106 46.94 -9.00 33.71
N THR A 107 47.36 -7.88 33.14
CA THR A 107 46.52 -7.11 32.21
C THR A 107 46.55 -7.78 30.85
N ILE A 108 45.37 -8.15 30.33
CA ILE A 108 45.23 -8.64 28.95
C ILE A 108 45.51 -7.45 28.01
N PRO A 109 46.46 -7.57 27.07
CA PRO A 109 46.79 -6.48 26.15
C PRO A 109 45.60 -6.08 25.26
N ALA A 110 45.59 -4.82 24.84
CA ALA A 110 44.63 -4.35 23.84
C ALA A 110 44.77 -5.14 22.53
N ASN A 111 43.65 -5.41 21.87
CA ASN A 111 43.56 -6.13 20.59
C ASN A 111 44.31 -7.49 20.56
N SER A 112 44.25 -8.24 21.67
CA SER A 112 44.93 -9.54 21.81
C SER A 112 43.95 -10.72 21.96
N VAL A 113 42.65 -10.44 21.87
CA VAL A 113 41.58 -11.41 22.05
C VAL A 113 41.10 -11.90 20.68
N SER A 114 40.90 -13.21 20.56
CA SER A 114 40.06 -13.81 19.52
C SER A 114 39.01 -14.71 20.16
N ALA A 115 37.92 -14.96 19.45
CA ALA A 115 36.82 -15.76 19.96
C ALA A 115 36.29 -16.71 18.89
N THR A 116 35.87 -17.89 19.32
CA THR A 116 35.07 -18.83 18.52
C THR A 116 33.90 -19.29 19.37
N GLY A 117 32.79 -19.66 18.75
CA GLY A 117 31.63 -20.16 19.47
C GLY A 117 30.71 -20.97 18.59
N THR A 118 29.68 -21.51 19.23
CA THR A 118 28.60 -22.23 18.56
C THR A 118 27.28 -21.52 18.80
N VAL A 119 26.39 -21.63 17.81
CA VAL A 119 24.97 -21.30 17.94
C VAL A 119 24.20 -22.59 17.71
N THR A 120 23.46 -23.01 18.73
CA THR A 120 22.64 -24.21 18.68
C THR A 120 21.39 -23.94 17.86
N LEU A 121 21.11 -24.82 16.90
CA LEU A 121 19.91 -24.77 16.07
C LEU A 121 18.89 -25.82 16.53
N ALA A 122 17.62 -25.44 16.56
CA ALA A 122 16.51 -26.35 16.78
C ALA A 122 15.42 -26.13 15.72
N GLY A 123 14.69 -27.20 15.38
CA GLY A 123 13.62 -27.17 14.37
C GLY A 123 14.05 -27.81 13.06
N ALA A 124 13.88 -27.10 11.94
CA ALA A 124 14.13 -27.63 10.59
C ALA A 124 15.61 -27.96 10.31
N VAL A 125 16.53 -27.34 11.06
CA VAL A 125 17.96 -27.66 11.07
C VAL A 125 18.40 -27.83 12.51
N THR A 126 19.21 -28.85 12.77
CA THR A 126 19.74 -29.16 14.11
C THR A 126 21.26 -29.15 14.17
N THR A 127 21.95 -28.98 13.04
CA THR A 127 23.40 -28.85 13.01
C THR A 127 23.80 -27.47 13.51
N PRO A 128 24.65 -27.34 14.55
CA PRO A 128 25.06 -26.05 15.07
C PRO A 128 25.81 -25.19 14.05
N VAL A 129 25.74 -23.87 14.22
CA VAL A 129 26.52 -22.90 13.43
C VAL A 129 27.78 -22.53 14.19
N SER A 130 28.94 -22.74 13.58
CA SER A 130 30.21 -22.21 14.11
C SER A 130 30.35 -20.73 13.77
N VAL A 131 30.64 -19.92 14.78
CA VAL A 131 30.90 -18.49 14.64
C VAL A 131 32.31 -18.17 15.12
N ALA A 132 32.95 -17.16 14.53
CA ALA A 132 34.29 -16.75 14.92
C ALA A 132 34.50 -15.24 14.80
N ASN A 133 35.46 -14.74 15.57
CA ASN A 133 36.09 -13.45 15.38
C ASN A 133 37.59 -13.59 15.68
N SER A 134 38.40 -13.53 14.63
CA SER A 134 39.86 -13.70 14.73
C SER A 134 40.58 -12.53 15.39
N ALA A 135 39.93 -11.37 15.50
CA ALA A 135 40.52 -10.16 16.08
C ALA A 135 39.41 -9.33 16.74
N VAL A 136 39.12 -9.62 18.00
CA VAL A 136 38.16 -8.86 18.80
C VAL A 136 38.83 -7.53 19.19
N PRO A 137 38.29 -6.37 18.76
CA PRO A 137 38.79 -5.09 19.23
C PRO A 137 38.52 -4.97 20.73
N ASN A 138 39.58 -4.85 21.53
CA ASN A 138 39.46 -4.76 22.97
C ASN A 138 40.46 -3.73 23.54
N PRO A 139 40.06 -2.91 24.53
CA PRO A 139 41.02 -2.14 25.31
C PRO A 139 41.86 -3.10 26.17
N ALA A 140 42.92 -2.57 26.80
CA ALA A 140 43.65 -3.34 27.80
C ALA A 140 42.70 -3.70 28.97
N ILE A 141 42.63 -4.98 29.34
CA ILE A 141 41.70 -5.49 30.37
C ILE A 141 42.50 -5.81 31.62
N ALA A 142 42.41 -4.94 32.62
CA ALA A 142 43.09 -5.11 33.91
C ALA A 142 42.62 -6.38 34.64
N PRO A 143 43.37 -6.89 35.64
CA PRO A 143 42.90 -7.94 36.54
C PRO A 143 41.51 -7.62 37.11
N GLY A 144 40.57 -8.56 37.00
CA GLY A 144 39.17 -8.40 37.39
C GLY A 144 38.32 -7.51 36.46
N GLY A 145 38.90 -6.92 35.42
CA GLY A 145 38.19 -6.07 34.46
C GLY A 145 37.20 -6.87 33.61
N ALA A 146 36.06 -6.25 33.28
CA ALA A 146 35.07 -6.84 32.39
C ALA A 146 35.59 -6.92 30.94
N PHE A 147 35.22 -7.98 30.23
CA PHE A 147 35.42 -8.02 28.78
C PHE A 147 34.46 -7.04 28.10
N PRO A 148 34.92 -6.31 27.07
CA PRO A 148 34.04 -5.47 26.26
C PRO A 148 33.03 -6.34 25.50
N GLU A 149 31.98 -5.70 24.99
CA GLU A 149 31.09 -6.33 24.02
C GLU A 149 31.86 -6.73 22.76
N PHE A 150 31.55 -7.90 22.20
CA PHE A 150 32.13 -8.33 20.94
C PHE A 150 31.18 -9.21 20.16
N GLN A 151 31.45 -9.32 18.86
CA GLN A 151 30.63 -10.08 17.93
C GLN A 151 31.45 -11.20 17.32
N MET A 152 30.82 -12.34 17.06
CA MET A 152 31.36 -13.42 16.23
C MET A 152 30.39 -13.66 15.08
N THR A 153 30.91 -13.98 13.90
CA THR A 153 30.08 -14.26 12.73
C THR A 153 30.30 -15.66 12.21
N GLY A 154 29.23 -16.25 11.70
CA GLY A 154 29.21 -17.53 11.03
C GLY A 154 28.14 -17.51 9.95
N THR A 155 28.05 -18.60 9.19
CA THR A 155 27.04 -18.74 8.15
C THR A 155 26.40 -20.11 8.22
N PHE A 156 25.14 -20.19 7.83
CA PHE A 156 24.46 -21.46 7.61
C PHE A 156 23.66 -21.39 6.30
N VAL A 157 23.37 -22.55 5.74
CA VAL A 157 22.54 -22.67 4.53
C VAL A 157 21.11 -22.99 4.94
N SER A 158 20.18 -22.15 4.50
CA SER A 158 18.75 -22.28 4.76
C SER A 158 18.22 -23.63 4.23
N PRO A 159 17.45 -24.39 5.05
CA PRO A 159 16.84 -25.65 4.62
C PRO A 159 15.77 -25.41 3.56
N ALA A 160 15.20 -26.49 3.02
CA ALA A 160 14.11 -26.39 2.06
C ALA A 160 12.89 -25.63 2.63
N SER A 161 12.49 -25.91 3.87
CA SER A 161 11.40 -25.21 4.55
C SER A 161 11.43 -25.43 6.05
N GLY A 162 10.80 -24.51 6.80
CA GLY A 162 10.47 -24.70 8.21
C GLY A 162 11.12 -23.68 9.13
N THR A 163 10.71 -23.69 10.40
CA THR A 163 11.20 -22.76 11.42
C THR A 163 12.48 -23.30 12.07
N ILE A 164 13.40 -22.38 12.31
CA ILE A 164 14.71 -22.63 12.91
C ILE A 164 14.85 -21.64 14.07
N ASN A 165 15.12 -22.18 15.25
CA ASN A 165 15.39 -21.39 16.44
C ASN A 165 16.90 -21.36 16.70
N PHE A 166 17.41 -20.20 17.08
CA PHE A 166 18.82 -19.94 17.31
C PHE A 166 19.03 -19.61 18.79
N SER A 167 19.82 -20.44 19.46
CA SER A 167 20.21 -20.25 20.86
C SER A 167 21.72 -20.08 20.98
N PRO A 168 22.21 -19.15 21.81
CA PRO A 168 23.61 -19.09 22.18
C PRO A 168 24.10 -20.42 22.75
N ASP A 169 25.36 -20.77 22.50
CA ASP A 169 25.99 -21.97 23.03
C ASP A 169 27.44 -21.68 23.46
N GLY A 170 28.20 -22.71 23.84
CA GLY A 170 29.57 -22.62 24.29
C GLY A 170 30.49 -21.81 23.36
N MET A 171 31.52 -21.24 23.96
CA MET A 171 32.50 -20.42 23.25
C MET A 171 33.90 -20.59 23.81
N THR A 172 34.91 -20.32 22.99
CA THR A 172 36.32 -20.30 23.38
C THR A 172 36.89 -18.91 23.15
N ILE A 173 37.38 -18.30 24.22
CA ILE A 173 38.10 -17.03 24.19
C ILE A 173 39.60 -17.36 24.19
N SER A 174 40.32 -16.86 23.19
CA SER A 174 41.76 -17.07 23.08
C SER A 174 42.50 -15.77 23.35
N VAL A 175 43.48 -15.82 24.24
CA VAL A 175 44.35 -14.69 24.58
C VAL A 175 45.80 -15.16 24.51
N ALA A 176 46.60 -14.50 23.68
CA ALA A 176 48.03 -14.77 23.52
C ALA A 176 48.39 -16.27 23.33
N GLY A 177 47.54 -17.01 22.60
CA GLY A 177 47.75 -18.44 22.30
C GLY A 177 47.26 -19.41 23.38
N THR A 178 46.55 -18.93 24.40
CA THR A 178 45.90 -19.78 25.42
C THR A 178 44.39 -19.65 25.35
N ASN A 179 43.68 -20.75 25.62
CA ASN A 179 42.24 -20.85 25.42
C ASN A 179 41.52 -20.98 26.76
N THR A 180 40.49 -20.15 26.94
CA THR A 180 39.48 -20.30 27.98
C THR A 180 38.23 -20.84 27.32
N VAL A 181 37.80 -22.03 27.72
CA VAL A 181 36.62 -22.71 27.15
C VAL A 181 35.43 -22.46 28.06
N CYS A 182 34.37 -21.88 27.53
CA CYS A 182 33.12 -21.60 28.23
C CYS A 182 32.02 -22.52 27.71
N THR A 183 31.37 -23.25 28.61
CA THR A 183 30.23 -24.12 28.31
C THR A 183 28.97 -23.57 28.96
N VAL A 184 27.82 -23.73 28.31
CA VAL A 184 26.51 -23.38 28.90
C VAL A 184 26.17 -24.39 29.99
N ASP A 185 25.71 -23.91 31.15
CA ASP A 185 25.44 -24.80 32.30
C ASP A 185 24.14 -25.59 32.14
N THR A 186 23.20 -25.09 31.35
CA THR A 186 21.91 -25.75 31.05
C THR A 186 21.57 -25.59 29.58
N GLU A 187 21.67 -26.68 28.83
CA GLU A 187 21.40 -26.71 27.39
C GLU A 187 19.93 -27.07 27.07
N PRO A 188 19.33 -26.48 26.02
CA PRO A 188 19.83 -25.33 25.27
C PRO A 188 19.62 -24.02 26.03
N ALA A 189 20.47 -23.01 25.79
CA ALA A 189 20.21 -21.66 26.26
C ALA A 189 18.87 -21.13 25.68
N PRO A 190 18.25 -20.09 26.29
CA PRO A 190 17.04 -19.51 25.76
C PRO A 190 17.18 -19.06 24.30
N VAL A 191 16.11 -19.22 23.53
CA VAL A 191 16.08 -18.83 22.11
C VAL A 191 16.24 -17.32 21.99
N SER A 192 17.27 -16.88 21.27
CA SER A 192 17.52 -15.45 21.02
C SER A 192 16.85 -14.98 19.73
N ASN A 193 16.85 -15.80 18.68
CA ASN A 193 16.25 -15.43 17.40
C ASN A 193 15.63 -16.65 16.70
N SER A 194 14.78 -16.40 15.71
CA SER A 194 14.16 -17.43 14.89
C SER A 194 14.08 -17.00 13.43
N ALA A 195 14.30 -17.93 12.50
CA ALA A 195 14.04 -17.74 11.08
C ALA A 195 13.04 -18.78 10.58
N THR A 196 12.25 -18.43 9.58
CA THR A 196 11.37 -19.36 8.88
C THR A 196 11.80 -19.44 7.43
N ALA A 197 12.42 -20.55 7.04
CA ALA A 197 12.81 -20.81 5.67
C ALA A 197 11.57 -20.98 4.80
N THR A 198 11.51 -20.24 3.70
CA THR A 198 10.42 -20.32 2.73
C THR A 198 10.90 -20.98 1.45
N ILE A 199 10.07 -21.84 0.86
CA ILE A 199 10.30 -22.31 -0.50
C ILE A 199 9.84 -21.18 -1.43
N PRO A 200 10.67 -20.73 -2.40
CA PRO A 200 10.17 -19.88 -3.47
C PRO A 200 9.04 -20.61 -4.18
N ASN A 201 7.81 -20.15 -3.99
CA ASN A 201 6.66 -20.77 -4.60
C ASN A 201 6.58 -20.37 -6.08
N ASN A 202 7.22 -21.17 -6.93
CA ASN A 202 7.25 -20.96 -8.37
C ASN A 202 5.98 -21.46 -9.08
N ARG A 203 5.00 -22.01 -8.34
CA ARG A 203 3.78 -22.57 -8.90
C ARG A 203 2.96 -21.52 -9.61
N LYS A 204 2.55 -21.84 -10.84
CA LYS A 204 1.73 -20.98 -11.70
C LYS A 204 0.44 -21.71 -12.03
N LEU A 205 -0.63 -20.95 -12.16
CA LEU A 205 -1.93 -21.43 -12.61
C LEU A 205 -2.52 -20.43 -13.60
N SER A 206 -3.15 -20.97 -14.63
CA SER A 206 -3.97 -20.23 -15.60
C SER A 206 -5.27 -20.98 -15.80
N ASP A 207 -6.35 -20.25 -16.03
CA ASP A 207 -7.68 -20.77 -16.24
C ASP A 207 -8.31 -20.21 -17.52
N THR A 208 -9.10 -21.02 -18.23
CA THR A 208 -9.81 -20.58 -19.44
C THR A 208 -11.10 -21.38 -19.62
N PRO A 209 -12.27 -20.73 -19.79
CA PRO A 209 -12.49 -19.29 -19.63
C PRO A 209 -12.34 -18.84 -18.18
N ASN A 210 -11.95 -17.59 -17.95
CA ASN A 210 -11.82 -16.99 -16.62
C ASN A 210 -13.14 -16.38 -16.10
N GLN A 211 -14.26 -16.69 -16.77
CA GLN A 211 -15.59 -16.24 -16.40
C GLN A 211 -16.67 -17.05 -17.11
N GLY A 212 -17.82 -17.17 -16.48
CA GLY A 212 -18.97 -17.91 -17.01
C GLY A 212 -20.01 -18.23 -15.94
N PRO A 213 -21.19 -18.72 -16.32
CA PRO A 213 -22.25 -19.02 -15.37
C PRO A 213 -21.95 -20.21 -14.46
N VAL A 214 -22.77 -20.40 -13.43
CA VAL A 214 -22.77 -21.65 -12.64
C VAL A 214 -22.88 -22.86 -13.58
N GLY A 215 -22.00 -23.84 -13.38
CA GLY A 215 -21.83 -25.00 -14.25
C GLY A 215 -20.75 -24.85 -15.33
N THR A 216 -20.05 -23.71 -15.38
CA THR A 216 -18.95 -23.50 -16.34
C THR A 216 -17.83 -24.50 -16.09
N LYS A 217 -17.42 -25.19 -17.15
CA LYS A 217 -16.23 -26.05 -17.17
C LYS A 217 -15.02 -25.21 -17.52
N VAL A 218 -14.13 -25.05 -16.56
CA VAL A 218 -12.92 -24.23 -16.66
C VAL A 218 -11.73 -25.15 -16.90
N SER A 219 -11.04 -24.97 -18.01
CA SER A 219 -9.77 -25.65 -18.27
C SER A 219 -8.69 -24.97 -17.44
N VAL A 220 -7.91 -25.75 -16.72
CA VAL A 220 -6.87 -25.26 -15.81
C VAL A 220 -5.54 -25.85 -16.22
N THR A 221 -4.51 -25.01 -16.33
CA THR A 221 -3.14 -25.41 -16.63
C THR A 221 -2.19 -24.76 -15.64
N GLY A 222 -1.19 -25.49 -15.18
CA GLY A 222 -0.22 -24.98 -14.22
C GLY A 222 1.14 -25.63 -14.33
N SER A 223 2.13 -25.05 -13.67
CA SER A 223 3.53 -25.50 -13.68
C SER A 223 4.19 -25.25 -12.33
N GLY A 224 5.31 -25.91 -12.06
CA GLY A 224 6.08 -25.75 -10.81
C GLY A 224 5.64 -26.69 -9.69
N TYR A 225 4.86 -27.72 -10.02
CA TYR A 225 4.45 -28.76 -9.08
C TYR A 225 5.48 -29.89 -9.01
N THR A 226 5.52 -30.62 -7.90
CA THR A 226 6.34 -31.82 -7.74
C THR A 226 5.91 -32.88 -8.76
N ALA A 227 6.85 -33.38 -9.58
CA ALA A 227 6.56 -34.39 -10.59
C ALA A 227 5.89 -35.63 -9.98
N GLY A 228 4.78 -36.08 -10.58
CA GLY A 228 3.98 -37.21 -10.09
C GLY A 228 3.11 -36.91 -8.86
N ALA A 229 3.15 -35.70 -8.30
CA ALA A 229 2.31 -35.34 -7.16
C ALA A 229 0.83 -35.19 -7.57
N THR A 230 -0.06 -35.57 -6.65
CA THR A 230 -1.47 -35.21 -6.74
C THR A 230 -1.64 -33.73 -6.43
N VAL A 231 -2.29 -33.01 -7.34
CA VAL A 231 -2.61 -31.59 -7.20
C VAL A 231 -4.12 -31.43 -7.20
N THR A 232 -4.64 -30.81 -6.14
CA THR A 232 -6.05 -30.44 -6.05
C THR A 232 -6.24 -29.05 -6.65
N VAL A 233 -7.13 -28.92 -7.62
CA VAL A 233 -7.58 -27.63 -8.16
C VAL A 233 -8.96 -27.34 -7.58
N ALA A 234 -9.13 -26.17 -6.95
CA ALA A 234 -10.34 -25.84 -6.22
C ALA A 234 -10.77 -24.38 -6.41
N GLY A 235 -12.09 -24.16 -6.32
CA GLY A 235 -12.69 -22.83 -6.30
C GLY A 235 -12.61 -22.18 -4.92
N PHE A 236 -12.40 -20.86 -4.91
CA PHE A 236 -12.29 -20.02 -3.71
C PHE A 236 -13.13 -18.75 -3.82
N ALA A 237 -13.68 -18.34 -2.69
CA ALA A 237 -14.32 -17.05 -2.44
C ALA A 237 -13.46 -16.29 -1.42
N GLY A 238 -12.59 -15.40 -1.90
CA GLY A 238 -11.52 -14.83 -1.07
C GLY A 238 -10.61 -15.93 -0.50
N THR A 239 -10.58 -16.08 0.83
CA THR A 239 -9.77 -17.09 1.54
C THR A 239 -10.52 -18.38 1.87
N SER A 240 -11.81 -18.48 1.53
CA SER A 240 -12.66 -19.64 1.83
C SER A 240 -12.85 -20.51 0.60
N GLY A 241 -12.66 -21.83 0.74
CA GLY A 241 -12.96 -22.78 -0.34
C GLY A 241 -14.47 -22.84 -0.61
N THR A 242 -14.87 -22.91 -1.88
CA THR A 242 -16.29 -22.93 -2.27
C THR A 242 -16.86 -24.34 -2.41
N GLY A 243 -16.03 -25.37 -2.27
CA GLY A 243 -16.41 -26.78 -2.41
C GLY A 243 -16.30 -27.32 -3.84
N ASP A 244 -16.12 -26.45 -4.83
CA ASP A 244 -15.73 -26.88 -6.18
C ASP A 244 -14.30 -27.41 -6.15
N LEU A 245 -14.09 -28.68 -6.50
CA LEU A 245 -12.77 -29.31 -6.49
C LEU A 245 -12.63 -30.38 -7.58
N THR A 246 -11.40 -30.54 -8.06
CA THR A 246 -10.97 -31.62 -8.94
C THR A 246 -9.52 -31.98 -8.62
N GLN A 247 -9.09 -33.19 -8.96
CA GLN A 247 -7.71 -33.63 -8.77
C GLN A 247 -7.07 -33.99 -10.10
N VAL A 248 -5.80 -33.60 -10.23
CA VAL A 248 -4.94 -33.91 -11.37
C VAL A 248 -3.59 -34.39 -10.85
N THR A 249 -2.83 -35.07 -11.70
CA THR A 249 -1.46 -35.49 -11.39
C THR A 249 -0.50 -34.63 -12.19
N ALA A 250 0.53 -34.10 -11.53
CA ALA A 250 1.60 -33.38 -12.21
C ALA A 250 2.42 -34.34 -13.08
N ASP A 251 2.72 -33.93 -14.31
CA ASP A 251 3.55 -34.72 -15.23
C ASP A 251 5.03 -34.77 -14.79
N ALA A 252 5.86 -35.45 -15.58
CA ALA A 252 7.29 -35.58 -15.29
C ALA A 252 8.05 -34.23 -15.27
N SER A 253 7.48 -33.18 -15.84
CA SER A 253 8.02 -31.81 -15.85
C SER A 253 7.38 -30.91 -14.78
N GLY A 254 6.47 -31.45 -13.95
CA GLY A 254 5.78 -30.69 -12.92
C GLY A 254 4.65 -29.81 -13.44
N ASN A 255 4.11 -30.11 -14.63
CA ASN A 255 2.96 -29.42 -15.19
C ASN A 255 1.66 -30.14 -14.87
N ILE A 256 0.58 -29.39 -14.73
CA ILE A 256 -0.77 -29.91 -14.56
C ILE A 256 -1.68 -29.43 -15.69
N SER A 257 -2.65 -30.26 -16.05
CA SER A 257 -3.77 -29.89 -16.92
C SER A 257 -5.03 -30.61 -16.45
N GLY A 258 -6.14 -29.91 -16.37
CA GLY A 258 -7.40 -30.46 -15.89
C GLY A 258 -8.60 -29.59 -16.18
N THR A 259 -9.75 -30.01 -15.64
CA THR A 259 -11.00 -29.25 -15.75
C THR A 259 -11.67 -29.17 -14.38
N LEU A 260 -11.92 -27.95 -13.92
CA LEU A 260 -12.76 -27.67 -12.76
C LEU A 260 -14.16 -27.25 -13.26
N THR A 261 -15.22 -27.80 -12.68
CA THR A 261 -16.57 -27.27 -12.91
C THR A 261 -16.91 -26.31 -11.76
N VAL A 262 -17.19 -25.05 -12.09
CA VAL A 262 -17.54 -24.04 -11.08
C VAL A 262 -19.05 -24.08 -10.85
N ASN A 263 -19.48 -24.66 -9.74
CA ASN A 263 -20.90 -24.74 -9.37
C ASN A 263 -21.28 -23.71 -8.30
N ALA A 264 -20.32 -23.25 -7.50
CA ALA A 264 -20.59 -22.28 -6.46
C ALA A 264 -20.69 -20.87 -7.04
N PRO A 265 -21.81 -20.14 -6.80
CA PRO A 265 -22.00 -18.79 -7.35
C PRO A 265 -21.10 -17.74 -6.70
N THR A 266 -20.45 -18.08 -5.58
CA THR A 266 -19.54 -17.22 -4.84
C THR A 266 -18.08 -17.37 -5.26
N THR A 267 -17.76 -18.27 -6.19
CA THR A 267 -16.38 -18.49 -6.65
C THR A 267 -15.85 -17.23 -7.32
N THR A 268 -14.77 -16.66 -6.75
CA THR A 268 -14.05 -15.48 -7.25
C THR A 268 -12.67 -15.82 -7.80
N GLY A 269 -12.20 -17.05 -7.59
CA GLY A 269 -10.90 -17.50 -8.07
C GLY A 269 -10.72 -19.00 -7.97
N ILE A 270 -9.71 -19.49 -8.66
CA ILE A 270 -9.31 -20.90 -8.71
C ILE A 270 -7.87 -20.99 -8.22
N ILE A 271 -7.60 -21.95 -7.34
CA ILE A 271 -6.27 -22.21 -6.78
C ILE A 271 -5.94 -23.69 -6.99
N ALA A 272 -4.67 -24.00 -7.21
CA ALA A 272 -4.18 -25.37 -7.31
C ALA A 272 -3.06 -25.63 -6.31
N PHE A 273 -3.18 -26.68 -5.49
CA PHE A 273 -2.24 -27.01 -4.41
C PHE A 273 -1.92 -28.51 -4.33
N GLU A 274 -0.72 -28.86 -3.89
CA GLU A 274 -0.32 -30.27 -3.73
C GLU A 274 -1.02 -30.94 -2.54
N GLY A 275 -1.44 -32.18 -2.74
CA GLY A 275 -2.18 -32.96 -1.76
C GLY A 275 -3.67 -32.61 -1.71
N SER A 276 -4.35 -33.12 -0.68
CA SER A 276 -5.81 -32.98 -0.48
C SER A 276 -6.21 -31.81 0.40
N THR A 277 -5.24 -31.16 1.06
CA THR A 277 -5.49 -30.12 2.05
C THR A 277 -4.78 -28.84 1.64
N TYR A 278 -5.52 -27.73 1.54
CA TYR A 278 -4.94 -26.44 1.20
C TYR A 278 -3.92 -26.01 2.26
N THR A 279 -2.70 -25.70 1.80
CA THR A 279 -1.72 -24.95 2.58
C THR A 279 -1.09 -23.87 1.68
N PRO A 280 -0.87 -22.64 2.17
CA PRO A 280 -0.29 -21.57 1.35
C PRO A 280 1.07 -21.93 0.73
N ALA A 281 1.87 -22.76 1.41
CA ALA A 281 3.18 -23.20 0.95
C ALA A 281 3.14 -24.15 -0.27
N THR A 282 2.00 -24.82 -0.50
CA THR A 282 1.83 -25.79 -1.60
C THR A 282 0.93 -25.28 -2.71
N ALA A 283 0.32 -24.10 -2.56
CA ALA A 283 -0.68 -23.54 -3.44
C ALA A 283 -0.11 -22.57 -4.48
N SER A 284 -0.61 -22.57 -5.71
CA SER A 284 -0.31 -21.50 -6.67
C SER A 284 -0.88 -20.16 -6.23
N ALA A 285 -0.42 -19.07 -6.87
CA ALA A 285 -1.21 -17.84 -6.87
C ALA A 285 -2.62 -18.11 -7.45
N PRO A 286 -3.67 -17.41 -6.97
CA PRO A 286 -5.03 -17.58 -7.48
C PRO A 286 -5.16 -17.10 -8.93
N ALA A 287 -5.83 -17.89 -9.76
CA ALA A 287 -6.33 -17.47 -11.06
C ALA A 287 -7.73 -16.85 -10.86
N PRO A 288 -8.00 -15.60 -11.30
CA PRO A 288 -9.28 -14.95 -11.06
C PRO A 288 -10.40 -15.58 -11.90
N PHE A 289 -11.55 -15.85 -11.28
CA PHE A 289 -12.73 -16.34 -11.99
C PHE A 289 -13.97 -15.52 -11.64
N THR A 290 -14.76 -15.11 -12.64
CA THR A 290 -16.03 -14.39 -12.41
C THR A 290 -17.24 -15.23 -12.78
N VAL A 291 -18.09 -15.54 -11.79
CA VAL A 291 -19.39 -16.17 -12.07
C VAL A 291 -20.34 -15.15 -12.70
N THR A 292 -20.87 -15.48 -13.88
CA THR A 292 -21.90 -14.68 -14.57
C THR A 292 -23.29 -15.31 -14.41
N ALA A 293 -24.35 -14.62 -14.82
CA ALA A 293 -25.71 -15.18 -14.72
C ALA A 293 -25.93 -16.33 -15.73
N THR A 294 -26.54 -17.44 -15.29
CA THR A 294 -26.92 -18.58 -16.15
C THR A 294 -28.07 -18.19 -17.09
N VAL A 295 -27.88 -18.36 -18.40
CA VAL A 295 -28.95 -18.23 -19.41
C VAL A 295 -29.42 -19.64 -19.82
N LYS A 296 -30.73 -19.91 -19.77
CA LYS A 296 -31.30 -21.19 -20.26
C LYS A 296 -31.38 -21.20 -21.80
N PRO A 297 -31.13 -22.34 -22.47
CA PRO A 297 -31.39 -22.47 -23.91
C PRO A 297 -32.91 -22.39 -24.19
N GLY A 298 -33.34 -21.43 -25.01
CA GLY A 298 -34.74 -21.28 -25.45
C GLY A 298 -35.39 -19.93 -25.13
N ASP A 299 -34.77 -19.11 -24.27
CA ASP A 299 -35.29 -17.78 -23.96
C ASP A 299 -34.75 -16.74 -24.99
N LEU A 300 -35.67 -15.98 -25.61
CA LEU A 300 -35.30 -14.80 -26.42
C LEU A 300 -34.94 -13.65 -25.47
N GLN A 301 -33.68 -13.61 -25.02
CA GLN A 301 -33.19 -12.57 -24.12
C GLN A 301 -32.30 -11.59 -24.88
N GLN A 302 -32.53 -10.30 -24.67
CA GLN A 302 -31.61 -9.24 -25.08
C GLN A 302 -30.89 -8.69 -23.86
N THR A 303 -29.57 -8.65 -23.91
CA THR A 303 -28.76 -7.98 -22.89
C THR A 303 -28.76 -6.48 -23.19
N LEU A 304 -29.40 -5.69 -22.32
CA LEU A 304 -29.38 -4.24 -22.38
C LEU A 304 -28.21 -3.73 -21.52
N ASN A 305 -27.10 -3.39 -22.17
CA ASN A 305 -25.95 -2.79 -21.51
C ASN A 305 -26.12 -1.26 -21.47
N SER A 306 -25.89 -0.66 -20.31
CA SER A 306 -25.82 0.79 -20.13
C SER A 306 -24.55 1.14 -19.34
N THR A 307 -23.97 2.31 -19.63
CA THR A 307 -22.82 2.84 -18.91
C THR A 307 -23.19 4.23 -18.41
N VAL A 308 -23.07 4.43 -17.09
CA VAL A 308 -23.24 5.74 -16.46
C VAL A 308 -21.86 6.36 -16.32
N LEU A 309 -21.67 7.56 -16.91
CA LEU A 309 -20.42 8.31 -16.81
C LEU A 309 -20.49 9.28 -15.62
N SER A 310 -19.36 9.53 -14.96
CA SER A 310 -19.24 10.60 -13.97
C SER A 310 -19.34 11.96 -14.65
N GLY A 311 -20.09 12.88 -14.04
CA GLY A 311 -20.18 14.28 -14.44
C GLY A 311 -19.17 15.17 -13.70
N THR A 312 -19.45 16.47 -13.67
CA THR A 312 -18.61 17.49 -13.01
C THR A 312 -19.28 18.05 -11.75
N LEU A 313 -18.53 18.86 -11.00
CA LEU A 313 -19.08 19.77 -10.00
C LEU A 313 -19.41 21.11 -10.69
N SER A 314 -20.64 21.59 -10.57
CA SER A 314 -21.09 22.83 -11.21
C SER A 314 -22.13 23.59 -10.37
N MET A 315 -22.32 24.88 -10.66
CA MET A 315 -23.41 25.69 -10.11
C MET A 315 -24.10 26.56 -11.16
N THR A 316 -25.37 26.86 -10.92
CA THR A 316 -26.18 27.82 -11.68
C THR A 316 -26.99 28.70 -10.74
N GLN A 317 -27.33 29.92 -11.14
CA GLN A 317 -28.13 30.85 -10.34
C GLN A 317 -29.39 31.30 -11.10
N ALA A 318 -30.51 31.45 -10.38
CA ALA A 318 -31.82 31.78 -10.96
C ALA A 318 -31.97 33.24 -11.48
N GLY A 319 -31.04 34.15 -11.15
CA GLY A 319 -31.09 35.56 -11.57
C GLY A 319 -29.85 36.34 -11.15
N THR A 320 -29.64 37.52 -11.77
CA THR A 320 -28.39 38.30 -11.64
C THR A 320 -28.45 39.48 -10.68
N ALA A 321 -29.63 39.84 -10.16
CA ALA A 321 -29.81 40.95 -9.23
C ALA A 321 -30.80 40.60 -8.12
N VAL A 322 -30.60 41.17 -6.93
CA VAL A 322 -31.52 41.10 -5.79
C VAL A 322 -31.96 42.51 -5.45
N THR A 323 -33.27 42.76 -5.49
CA THR A 323 -33.84 44.03 -5.01
C THR A 323 -34.02 43.96 -3.51
N MET A 324 -33.50 44.96 -2.80
CA MET A 324 -33.64 45.08 -1.35
C MET A 324 -34.69 46.14 -0.99
N THR A 325 -35.31 46.02 0.19
CA THR A 325 -36.33 46.96 0.67
C THR A 325 -35.74 48.35 0.95
N PRO A 326 -36.46 49.44 0.66
CA PRO A 326 -35.96 50.79 0.90
C PRO A 326 -35.91 51.12 2.41
N VAL A 327 -34.92 51.94 2.80
CA VAL A 327 -34.79 52.47 4.17
C VAL A 327 -34.99 53.99 4.14
N PRO A 328 -35.95 54.55 4.90
CA PRO A 328 -36.16 55.99 4.96
C PRO A 328 -34.95 56.75 5.51
N PHE A 329 -34.69 57.93 4.92
CA PHE A 329 -33.71 58.86 5.46
C PHE A 329 -34.12 59.34 6.86
N GLY A 330 -33.15 59.45 7.76
CA GLY A 330 -33.32 59.92 9.13
C GLY A 330 -33.67 58.83 10.15
N THR A 331 -34.07 57.64 9.71
CA THR A 331 -34.39 56.52 10.63
C THR A 331 -33.29 55.46 10.64
N GLY A 332 -32.73 55.15 9.47
CA GLY A 332 -31.82 54.03 9.30
C GLY A 332 -32.55 52.70 9.48
N GLY A 333 -31.80 51.60 9.54
CA GLY A 333 -32.33 50.27 9.80
C GLY A 333 -31.91 49.23 8.76
N ALA A 334 -32.66 48.13 8.75
CA ALA A 334 -32.40 46.97 7.92
C ALA A 334 -33.07 47.11 6.55
N SER A 335 -32.28 47.14 5.48
CA SER A 335 -32.73 46.85 4.12
C SER A 335 -32.64 45.34 3.90
N THR A 336 -33.74 44.70 3.53
CA THR A 336 -33.86 43.23 3.45
C THR A 336 -34.13 42.75 2.03
N GLY A 337 -33.64 41.56 1.70
CA GLY A 337 -33.84 40.91 0.40
C GLY A 337 -33.68 39.39 0.49
N THR A 338 -33.93 38.68 -0.61
CA THR A 338 -33.70 37.22 -0.69
C THR A 338 -32.70 36.93 -1.80
N LEU A 339 -31.66 36.16 -1.50
CA LEU A 339 -30.68 35.74 -2.50
C LEU A 339 -31.34 34.85 -3.54
N ASN A 340 -31.06 35.10 -4.82
CA ASN A 340 -31.48 34.21 -5.90
C ASN A 340 -30.89 32.82 -5.69
N THR A 341 -31.73 31.79 -5.71
CA THR A 341 -31.34 30.40 -5.48
C THR A 341 -30.17 29.99 -6.35
N VAL A 342 -29.15 29.40 -5.71
CA VAL A 342 -28.00 28.78 -6.36
C VAL A 342 -28.21 27.27 -6.35
N THR A 343 -28.26 26.67 -7.54
CA THR A 343 -28.31 25.22 -7.69
C THR A 343 -26.89 24.69 -7.81
N VAL A 344 -26.49 23.78 -6.93
CA VAL A 344 -25.22 23.05 -7.00
C VAL A 344 -25.48 21.63 -7.49
N GLN A 345 -24.69 21.16 -8.45
CA GLN A 345 -24.73 19.78 -8.96
C GLN A 345 -23.35 19.15 -8.77
N ASP A 346 -23.26 18.11 -7.95
CA ASP A 346 -22.07 17.30 -7.78
C ASP A 346 -22.31 15.92 -8.40
N TYR A 347 -21.85 15.72 -9.62
CA TYR A 347 -21.98 14.44 -10.33
C TYR A 347 -20.65 13.70 -10.46
N ARG A 348 -19.65 14.07 -9.65
CA ARG A 348 -18.33 13.42 -9.67
C ARG A 348 -18.37 11.97 -9.18
N GLY A 349 -19.29 11.64 -8.26
CA GLY A 349 -19.47 10.27 -7.75
C GLY A 349 -18.28 9.75 -6.93
N GLY A 350 -17.51 10.64 -6.30
CA GLY A 350 -16.31 10.33 -5.52
C GLY A 350 -16.53 10.47 -4.01
N SER A 351 -15.48 10.80 -3.26
CA SER A 351 -15.54 11.01 -1.80
C SER A 351 -15.38 12.47 -1.37
N THR A 352 -15.03 13.35 -2.30
CA THR A 352 -14.73 14.77 -2.02
C THR A 352 -16.02 15.55 -1.79
N GLY A 353 -16.08 16.32 -0.70
CA GLY A 353 -17.15 17.28 -0.45
C GLY A 353 -17.10 18.49 -1.40
N TRP A 354 -17.93 19.48 -1.12
CA TRP A 354 -17.88 20.78 -1.79
C TRP A 354 -18.27 21.91 -0.83
N SER A 355 -17.82 23.12 -1.16
CA SER A 355 -18.16 24.34 -0.42
C SER A 355 -18.54 25.47 -1.37
N LEU A 356 -19.68 26.12 -1.10
CA LEU A 356 -20.12 27.32 -1.78
C LEU A 356 -19.98 28.50 -0.84
N THR A 357 -19.13 29.46 -1.21
CA THR A 357 -18.83 30.66 -0.44
C THR A 357 -19.23 31.91 -1.20
N ALA A 358 -19.43 33.02 -0.49
CA ALA A 358 -19.68 34.32 -1.10
C ALA A 358 -18.92 35.44 -0.39
N SER A 359 -18.50 36.45 -1.15
CA SER A 359 -17.96 37.71 -0.63
C SER A 359 -18.60 38.89 -1.36
N ASN A 360 -18.68 40.06 -0.72
CA ASN A 360 -19.25 41.25 -1.34
C ASN A 360 -18.29 42.45 -1.32
N THR A 361 -18.39 43.30 -2.34
CA THR A 361 -17.73 44.60 -2.35
C THR A 361 -18.43 45.58 -1.42
N ASN A 362 -17.79 46.72 -1.12
CA ASN A 362 -18.49 47.86 -0.54
C ASN A 362 -19.69 48.24 -1.43
N PHE A 363 -20.74 48.77 -0.79
CA PHE A 363 -21.85 49.35 -1.51
C PHE A 363 -21.46 50.76 -1.95
N THR A 364 -21.61 51.05 -3.24
CA THR A 364 -21.38 52.38 -3.81
C THR A 364 -22.72 53.06 -4.02
N GLY A 365 -22.88 54.24 -3.42
CA GLY A 365 -24.06 55.10 -3.56
C GLY A 365 -23.78 56.35 -4.39
N PRO A 366 -24.67 57.35 -4.35
CA PRO A 366 -24.49 58.61 -5.06
C PRO A 366 -23.26 59.38 -4.59
N GLY A 367 -22.57 60.03 -5.55
CA GLY A 367 -21.37 60.82 -5.26
C GLY A 367 -20.23 59.95 -4.70
N THR A 368 -19.73 60.30 -3.52
CA THR A 368 -18.68 59.56 -2.80
C THR A 368 -19.23 58.70 -1.66
N ALA A 369 -20.56 58.58 -1.54
CA ALA A 369 -21.17 57.83 -0.45
C ALA A 369 -20.96 56.32 -0.60
N SER A 370 -20.60 55.64 0.49
CA SER A 370 -20.40 54.20 0.50
C SER A 370 -20.83 53.58 1.83
N LEU A 371 -21.27 52.32 1.79
CA LEU A 371 -21.45 51.48 2.97
C LEU A 371 -20.41 50.35 2.91
N PRO A 372 -19.76 50.01 4.04
CA PRO A 372 -18.75 48.97 4.05
C PRO A 372 -19.37 47.60 3.71
N ALA A 373 -18.58 46.72 3.10
CA ALA A 373 -19.03 45.36 2.79
C ALA A 373 -19.55 44.61 4.03
N SER A 374 -18.98 44.90 5.21
CA SER A 374 -19.39 44.33 6.50
C SER A 374 -20.79 44.75 6.96
N ALA A 375 -21.42 45.73 6.30
CA ALA A 375 -22.80 46.11 6.58
C ALA A 375 -23.81 45.07 6.05
N LEU A 376 -23.39 44.17 5.14
CA LEU A 376 -24.22 43.08 4.63
C LEU A 376 -24.05 41.82 5.49
N SER A 377 -25.17 41.33 5.97
CA SER A 377 -25.32 40.06 6.67
C SER A 377 -26.33 39.17 5.96
N TRP A 378 -26.26 37.88 6.25
CA TRP A 378 -27.17 36.89 5.68
C TRP A 378 -27.58 35.80 6.67
N SER A 379 -28.61 35.06 6.32
CA SER A 379 -29.04 33.83 6.99
C SER A 379 -29.17 32.72 5.94
N PRO A 380 -28.14 31.87 5.79
CA PRO A 380 -28.12 30.82 4.78
C PRO A 380 -29.17 29.72 4.97
N THR A 381 -29.63 29.17 3.86
CA THR A 381 -30.46 27.97 3.80
C THR A 381 -29.89 27.03 2.74
N CYS A 382 -30.06 25.72 2.95
CA CYS A 382 -29.75 24.75 1.93
C CYS A 382 -30.70 23.56 1.99
N THR A 383 -31.16 23.12 0.82
CA THR A 383 -32.00 21.92 0.68
C THR A 383 -31.35 20.91 -0.25
N THR A 384 -31.66 19.64 -0.01
CA THR A 384 -31.12 18.50 -0.76
C THR A 384 -32.22 17.90 -1.63
N THR A 385 -31.98 17.75 -2.93
CA THR A 385 -32.92 17.08 -3.83
C THR A 385 -33.02 15.59 -3.47
N THR A 386 -34.24 15.06 -3.37
CA THR A 386 -34.50 13.64 -3.09
C THR A 386 -33.70 12.72 -4.03
N GLY A 387 -33.04 11.71 -3.47
CA GLY A 387 -32.19 10.77 -4.20
C GLY A 387 -30.73 11.19 -4.32
N SER A 388 -30.35 12.39 -3.84
CA SER A 388 -28.96 12.80 -3.72
C SER A 388 -28.23 11.97 -2.66
N PRO A 389 -27.06 11.38 -2.97
CA PRO A 389 -26.24 10.66 -2.00
C PRO A 389 -25.78 11.49 -0.79
N SER A 390 -25.58 12.79 -0.98
CA SER A 390 -25.11 13.67 0.09
C SER A 390 -26.21 14.54 0.68
N THR A 391 -25.94 15.09 1.87
CA THR A 391 -26.76 16.11 2.52
C THR A 391 -26.11 17.48 2.40
N CYS A 392 -26.89 18.49 2.06
CA CYS A 392 -26.44 19.88 2.12
C CYS A 392 -26.64 20.49 3.51
N ALA A 393 -25.62 21.16 4.02
CA ALA A 393 -25.66 21.94 5.24
C ALA A 393 -25.58 23.45 4.91
N PRO A 394 -26.48 24.29 5.47
CA PRO A 394 -26.34 25.73 5.37
C PRO A 394 -25.12 26.22 6.15
N GLY A 395 -24.51 27.31 5.69
CA GLY A 395 -23.50 28.03 6.46
C GLY A 395 -24.09 28.82 7.64
N SER A 396 -23.22 29.48 8.39
CA SER A 396 -23.61 30.26 9.56
C SER A 396 -24.24 31.61 9.18
N ALA A 397 -25.30 31.99 9.90
CA ALA A 397 -25.84 33.35 9.82
C ALA A 397 -24.80 34.35 10.38
N GLY A 398 -24.70 35.53 9.74
CA GLY A 398 -23.71 36.52 10.11
C GLY A 398 -23.32 37.45 8.97
N VAL A 399 -22.23 38.18 9.15
CA VAL A 399 -21.67 39.09 8.15
C VAL A 399 -21.10 38.31 6.96
N VAL A 400 -21.35 38.78 5.74
CA VAL A 400 -20.71 38.24 4.52
C VAL A 400 -19.34 38.88 4.35
N GLY A 401 -19.32 40.21 4.19
CA GLY A 401 -18.10 41.01 4.11
C GLY A 401 -17.21 40.71 2.91
N ALA A 402 -16.09 41.43 2.84
CA ALA A 402 -15.10 41.27 1.77
C ALA A 402 -14.25 39.99 1.92
N THR A 403 -14.10 39.47 3.15
CA THR A 403 -13.38 38.22 3.44
C THR A 403 -14.17 36.98 3.02
N GLY A 404 -15.49 37.13 2.88
CA GLY A 404 -16.42 36.09 2.50
C GLY A 404 -16.85 35.18 3.65
N ALA A 405 -17.94 34.46 3.40
CA ALA A 405 -18.55 33.49 4.29
C ALA A 405 -19.11 32.30 3.51
N THR A 406 -19.28 31.16 4.17
CA THR A 406 -19.89 29.97 3.56
C THR A 406 -21.41 30.14 3.46
N LEU A 407 -21.95 29.92 2.27
CA LEU A 407 -23.39 29.86 2.01
C LEU A 407 -23.92 28.45 2.28
N ALA A 408 -23.27 27.44 1.70
CA ALA A 408 -23.67 26.05 1.82
C ALA A 408 -22.48 25.12 1.61
N SER A 409 -22.56 23.91 2.15
CA SER A 409 -21.52 22.90 1.96
C SER A 409 -22.05 21.49 2.10
N THR A 410 -21.27 20.55 1.59
CA THR A 410 -21.41 19.12 1.87
C THR A 410 -20.05 18.57 2.27
N PRO A 411 -19.93 17.87 3.42
CA PRO A 411 -18.66 17.29 3.84
C PRO A 411 -18.23 16.12 2.93
N ALA A 412 -16.95 15.79 2.98
CA ALA A 412 -16.44 14.55 2.38
C ALA A 412 -17.09 13.32 3.05
N ALA A 413 -17.32 12.27 2.26
CA ALA A 413 -17.94 11.02 2.71
C ALA A 413 -17.50 9.86 1.82
N ASN A 414 -17.92 8.63 2.12
CA ASN A 414 -17.60 7.46 1.28
C ASN A 414 -18.20 7.56 -0.14
N LEU A 415 -19.30 8.29 -0.29
CA LEU A 415 -19.89 8.66 -1.57
C LEU A 415 -20.47 10.07 -1.45
N THR A 416 -20.04 10.95 -2.35
CA THR A 416 -20.57 12.29 -2.51
C THR A 416 -21.25 12.45 -3.86
N GLY A 417 -22.30 13.27 -3.88
CA GLY A 417 -22.98 13.63 -5.10
C GLY A 417 -24.43 14.06 -4.89
N GLY A 418 -25.04 14.54 -5.96
CA GLY A 418 -26.45 14.92 -6.03
C GLY A 418 -26.67 16.37 -6.47
N GLN A 419 -27.85 16.88 -6.17
CA GLN A 419 -28.27 18.23 -6.51
C GLN A 419 -28.81 18.95 -5.27
N PHE A 420 -28.46 20.23 -5.12
CA PHE A 420 -28.73 21.02 -3.93
C PHE A 420 -29.18 22.42 -4.31
N ALA A 421 -30.06 23.01 -3.49
CA ALA A 421 -30.48 24.40 -3.65
C ALA A 421 -30.06 25.21 -2.42
N ALA A 422 -29.13 26.14 -2.63
CA ALA A 422 -28.64 27.07 -1.63
C ALA A 422 -29.29 28.44 -1.79
N GLY A 423 -29.67 29.06 -0.67
CA GLY A 423 -30.28 30.39 -0.63
C GLY A 423 -29.89 31.13 0.65
N ALA A 424 -30.32 32.38 0.76
CA ALA A 424 -30.15 33.15 2.00
C ALA A 424 -31.13 34.32 2.08
N GLY A 425 -31.57 34.65 3.29
CA GLY A 425 -32.12 35.99 3.57
C GLY A 425 -30.97 36.99 3.71
N LEU A 426 -31.07 38.16 3.07
CA LEU A 426 -30.05 39.22 3.08
C LEU A 426 -30.52 40.40 3.92
N THR A 427 -29.61 40.98 4.69
CA THR A 427 -29.86 42.18 5.50
C THR A 427 -28.67 43.14 5.39
N LEU A 428 -28.90 44.29 4.78
CA LEU A 428 -27.97 45.42 4.75
C LEU A 428 -28.33 46.41 5.85
N THR A 429 -27.37 46.71 6.72
CA THR A 429 -27.54 47.72 7.78
C THR A 429 -27.25 49.11 7.21
N VAL A 430 -28.27 49.98 7.19
CA VAL A 430 -28.19 51.34 6.65
C VAL A 430 -28.23 52.36 7.82
N PRO A 431 -27.18 53.17 8.02
CA PRO A 431 -27.18 54.25 9.01
C PRO A 431 -28.26 55.32 8.73
N ALA A 432 -28.74 55.97 9.79
CA ALA A 432 -29.87 56.92 9.70
C ALA A 432 -29.68 58.07 8.71
N PHE A 433 -28.47 58.63 8.63
CA PHE A 433 -28.18 59.77 7.77
C PHE A 433 -27.38 59.37 6.52
N THR A 434 -27.57 58.15 6.03
CA THR A 434 -27.02 57.70 4.74
C THR A 434 -27.60 58.56 3.61
N ALA A 435 -26.75 59.03 2.68
CA ALA A 435 -27.19 59.89 1.59
C ALA A 435 -28.30 59.21 0.75
N PRO A 436 -29.43 59.89 0.47
CA PRO A 436 -30.50 59.29 -0.32
C PRO A 436 -30.06 58.93 -1.75
N GLY A 437 -30.35 57.69 -2.18
CA GLY A 437 -30.16 57.22 -3.55
C GLY A 437 -29.91 55.72 -3.63
N ALA A 438 -29.61 55.22 -4.83
CA ALA A 438 -29.38 53.79 -5.05
C ALA A 438 -27.95 53.40 -4.62
N TYR A 439 -27.84 52.32 -3.86
CA TYR A 439 -26.59 51.69 -3.47
C TYR A 439 -26.48 50.33 -4.12
N SER A 440 -25.31 50.00 -4.66
CA SER A 440 -25.05 48.71 -5.32
C SER A 440 -23.75 48.08 -4.84
N SER A 441 -23.74 46.76 -4.73
CA SER A 441 -22.58 45.94 -4.39
C SER A 441 -22.56 44.71 -5.30
N THR A 442 -21.37 44.18 -5.57
CA THR A 442 -21.20 42.90 -6.26
C THR A 442 -21.00 41.81 -5.23
N LEU A 443 -21.89 40.82 -5.22
CA LEU A 443 -21.76 39.59 -4.44
C LEU A 443 -21.19 38.49 -5.36
N THR A 444 -19.99 38.02 -5.05
CA THR A 444 -19.29 36.99 -5.83
C THR A 444 -19.45 35.63 -5.16
N LEU A 445 -19.97 34.64 -5.89
CA LEU A 445 -20.14 33.26 -5.44
C LEU A 445 -19.01 32.37 -5.98
N THR A 446 -18.41 31.55 -5.11
CA THR A 446 -17.32 30.63 -5.47
C THR A 446 -17.63 29.21 -4.99
N LEU A 447 -17.54 28.25 -5.91
CA LEU A 447 -17.72 26.82 -5.64
C LEU A 447 -16.37 26.11 -5.70
N ALA A 448 -16.08 25.29 -4.69
CA ALA A 448 -14.85 24.51 -4.57
C ALA A 448 -15.13 23.06 -4.15
#